data_AF-A0A952TN04-F1
#
_entry.id   AF-A0A952TN04-F1
#
_cell.length_a   1.000
_cell.length_b   1.000
_cell.length_c   1.000
_cell.angle_alpha   90.00
_cell.angle_beta   90.00
_cell.angle_gamma   90.00
#
_symmetry.space_group_name_H-M   'P 1'
#
loop_
_entity.id
_entity.type
_entity.pdbx_description
1 polymer ?
#
loop_
_entity_poly.entity_id
_entity_poly.type
_entity_poly.pdbx_seq_one_letter_code
_entity_poly.pdbx_strand_id
1 'polypeptide(L)'
;MDSKIAREIRVNPMFGCHAIYVGEKIVLITRQREKSPRDNGLWVIVSSEANSEIRAEFPALRPIEMFDSGKEGTPSWLCLPEEAPTFESDALTIVDYVIARDARFGKVPLSSRKKTAKKKKRKKKKVVRKKR
;
A
#
# COMPACT_ATOMS: atom_id res chain seq x y z
N MET A 1 -19.12 -8.11 -1.58
CA MET A 1 -17.93 -7.53 -2.25
C MET A 1 -18.34 -6.26 -2.98
N ASP A 2 -17.93 -5.10 -2.48
CA ASP A 2 -18.24 -3.80 -3.09
C ASP A 2 -17.72 -3.73 -4.54
N SER A 3 -18.64 -3.82 -5.50
CA SER A 3 -18.41 -3.77 -6.96
C SER A 3 -17.60 -2.54 -7.43
N LYS A 4 -17.47 -1.54 -6.56
CA LYS A 4 -16.71 -0.31 -6.82
C LYS A 4 -15.21 -0.47 -6.59
N ILE A 5 -14.78 -1.23 -5.57
CA ILE A 5 -13.35 -1.37 -5.29
C ILE A 5 -12.66 -2.25 -6.34
N ALA A 6 -13.33 -3.33 -6.76
CA ALA A 6 -12.80 -4.27 -7.76
C ALA A 6 -12.41 -3.56 -9.07
N ARG A 7 -13.15 -2.51 -9.46
CA ARG A 7 -12.86 -1.70 -10.67
C ARG A 7 -11.64 -0.79 -10.52
N GLU A 8 -11.19 -0.55 -9.30
CA GLU A 8 -10.05 0.32 -9.00
C GLU A 8 -8.77 -0.46 -8.64
N ILE A 9 -8.89 -1.78 -8.43
CA ILE A 9 -7.76 -2.66 -8.14
C ILE A 9 -6.87 -2.76 -9.39
N ARG A 10 -5.57 -2.56 -9.19
CA ARG A 10 -4.56 -2.74 -10.23
C ARG A 10 -3.38 -3.50 -9.66
N VAL A 11 -2.89 -4.47 -10.42
CA VAL A 11 -1.69 -5.24 -10.06
C VAL A 11 -0.59 -4.88 -11.04
N ASN A 12 0.54 -4.41 -10.52
CA ASN A 12 1.70 -4.06 -11.32
C ASN A 12 2.90 -4.92 -10.89
N PRO A 13 3.61 -5.55 -11.83
CA PRO A 13 4.87 -6.21 -11.51
C PRO A 13 5.92 -5.18 -11.11
N MET A 14 6.63 -5.45 -10.00
CA MET A 14 7.72 -4.63 -9.49
C MET A 14 8.83 -5.53 -8.96
N PHE A 15 9.96 -5.56 -9.67
CA PHE A 15 11.18 -6.27 -9.21
C PHE A 15 10.93 -7.75 -8.83
N GLY A 16 10.09 -8.43 -9.62
CA GLY A 16 9.63 -9.81 -9.39
C GLY A 16 8.78 -10.00 -8.12
N CYS A 17 8.11 -8.93 -7.69
CA CYS A 17 6.98 -8.93 -6.76
C CYS A 17 5.74 -8.39 -7.50
N HIS A 18 4.57 -8.55 -6.90
CA HIS A 18 3.34 -7.95 -7.42
C HIS A 18 2.86 -6.85 -6.46
N ALA A 19 2.84 -5.61 -6.94
CA ALA A 19 2.31 -4.48 -6.20
C ALA A 19 0.84 -4.30 -6.51
N ILE A 20 0.01 -4.27 -5.46
CA ILE A 20 -1.43 -4.10 -5.54
C ILE A 20 -1.76 -2.65 -5.19
N TYR A 21 -2.53 -2.03 -6.08
CA TYR A 21 -3.01 -0.68 -5.96
C TYR A 21 -4.52 -0.67 -5.82
N VAL A 22 -5.03 0.18 -4.94
CA VAL A 22 -6.46 0.53 -4.88
C VAL A 22 -6.57 2.02 -5.17
N GLY A 23 -7.23 2.35 -6.28
CA GLY A 23 -7.28 3.73 -6.75
C GLY A 23 -5.86 4.23 -7.09
N GLU A 24 -5.41 5.32 -6.46
CA GLU A 24 -4.07 5.88 -6.68
C GLU A 24 -3.03 5.45 -5.63
N LYS A 25 -3.43 4.69 -4.60
CA LYS A 25 -2.55 4.23 -3.52
C LYS A 25 -1.96 2.87 -3.84
N ILE A 26 -0.67 2.68 -3.58
CA ILE A 26 -0.11 1.34 -3.36
C ILE A 26 -0.52 0.91 -1.96
N VAL A 27 -1.10 -0.28 -1.82
CA VAL A 27 -1.64 -0.77 -0.54
C VAL A 27 -0.92 -2.02 -0.05
N LEU A 28 -0.60 -2.94 -0.95
CA LEU A 28 -0.01 -4.25 -0.64
C LEU A 28 1.04 -4.62 -1.68
N ILE A 29 2.03 -5.42 -1.31
CA ILE A 29 2.91 -6.12 -2.24
C ILE A 29 2.98 -7.58 -1.81
N THR A 30 2.82 -8.51 -2.76
CA THR A 30 3.08 -9.93 -2.51
C THR A 30 4.46 -10.28 -3.06
N ARG A 31 5.27 -10.97 -2.26
CA ARG A 31 6.63 -11.37 -2.65
C ARG A 31 6.89 -12.83 -2.32
N GLN A 32 7.47 -13.53 -3.29
CA GLN A 32 8.02 -14.87 -3.11
C GLN A 32 9.37 -15.01 -3.78
N ARG A 33 10.42 -15.30 -3.00
CA ARG A 33 11.80 -15.46 -3.49
C ARG A 33 12.53 -16.55 -2.71
N GLU A 34 13.13 -17.48 -3.45
CA GLU A 34 13.95 -18.58 -2.88
C GLU A 34 15.27 -18.07 -2.28
N LYS A 35 15.94 -17.12 -2.96
CA LYS A 35 17.25 -16.60 -2.54
C LYS A 35 17.22 -15.70 -1.29
N SER A 36 16.05 -15.19 -0.92
CA SER A 36 15.90 -14.28 0.21
C SER A 36 14.50 -14.45 0.81
N PRO A 37 14.28 -15.56 1.54
CA PRO A 37 12.96 -15.95 1.98
C PRO A 37 12.47 -15.13 3.18
N ARG A 38 13.37 -14.46 3.90
CA ARG A 38 13.02 -13.69 5.11
C ARG A 38 11.85 -12.75 4.86
N ASP A 39 11.94 -11.90 3.84
CA ASP A 39 10.87 -10.95 3.46
C ASP A 39 9.84 -11.57 2.49
N ASN A 40 9.62 -12.88 2.49
CA ASN A 40 8.51 -13.49 1.76
C ASN A 40 7.19 -13.27 2.50
N GLY A 41 6.10 -13.22 1.73
CA GLY A 41 4.75 -13.02 2.22
C GLY A 41 4.15 -11.69 1.74
N LEU A 42 3.38 -11.07 2.63
CA LEU A 42 2.58 -9.89 2.31
C LEU A 42 3.23 -8.65 2.91
N TRP A 43 3.59 -7.69 2.08
CA TRP A 43 4.09 -6.40 2.52
C TRP A 43 2.96 -5.39 2.55
N VAL A 44 2.86 -4.69 3.66
CA VAL A 44 1.90 -3.63 3.90
C VAL A 44 2.64 -2.31 4.09
N ILE A 45 2.02 -1.24 3.59
CA ILE A 45 2.53 0.11 3.80
C ILE A 45 1.61 0.84 4.77
N VAL A 46 2.17 1.21 5.92
CA VAL A 46 1.46 1.94 6.97
C VAL A 46 2.01 3.35 7.12
N SER A 47 1.17 4.28 7.59
CA SER A 47 1.66 5.61 7.98
C SER A 47 2.60 5.48 9.18
N SER A 48 3.61 6.35 9.26
CA SER A 48 4.56 6.36 10.39
C SER A 48 3.86 6.57 11.73
N GLU A 49 2.75 7.33 11.73
CA GLU A 49 1.95 7.63 12.91
C GLU A 49 1.19 6.40 13.43
N ALA A 50 0.65 5.57 12.52
CA ALA A 50 -0.10 4.36 12.86
C ALA A 50 0.79 3.12 13.02
N ASN A 51 2.09 3.21 12.74
CA ASN A 51 2.98 2.06 12.71
C ASN A 51 3.05 1.33 14.08
N SER A 52 3.07 2.07 15.19
CA SER A 52 3.12 1.46 16.52
C SER A 52 1.81 0.77 16.88
N GLU A 53 0.67 1.35 16.51
CA GLU A 53 -0.67 0.80 16.76
C GLU A 53 -0.88 -0.48 15.94
N ILE A 54 -0.57 -0.44 14.64
CA ILE A 54 -0.71 -1.59 13.74
C ILE A 54 0.21 -2.74 14.16
N ARG A 55 1.43 -2.46 14.64
CA ARG A 55 2.31 -3.52 15.16
C ARG A 55 1.84 -4.11 16.49
N ALA A 56 1.09 -3.36 17.29
CA ALA A 56 0.46 -3.89 18.48
C ALA A 56 -0.77 -4.76 18.14
N GLU A 57 -1.52 -4.39 17.10
CA GLU A 57 -2.67 -5.13 16.61
C GLU A 57 -2.27 -6.43 15.89
N PHE A 58 -1.16 -6.41 15.14
CA PHE A 58 -0.63 -7.55 14.39
C PHE A 58 0.81 -7.85 14.81
N PRO A 59 1.02 -8.68 15.85
CA PRO A 59 2.37 -8.97 16.36
C PRO A 59 3.26 -9.72 15.37
N ALA A 60 2.68 -10.39 14.37
CA ALA A 60 3.42 -11.04 13.29
C ALA A 60 4.02 -10.03 12.28
N LEU A 61 3.54 -8.78 12.25
CA LEU A 61 4.09 -7.74 11.38
C LEU A 61 5.44 -7.25 11.88
N ARG A 62 6.44 -7.37 11.01
CA ARG A 62 7.80 -6.86 11.26
C ARG A 62 8.22 -5.87 10.19
N PRO A 63 9.12 -4.92 10.46
CA PRO A 63 9.74 -4.12 9.41
C PRO A 63 10.43 -5.00 8.35
N ILE A 64 10.35 -4.61 7.07
CA ILE A 64 11.06 -5.32 5.99
C ILE A 64 12.56 -5.03 6.07
N GLU A 65 13.40 -6.06 5.94
CA GLU A 65 14.86 -5.88 6.02
C GLU A 65 15.40 -5.21 4.75
N MET A 66 14.78 -5.49 3.60
CA MET A 66 15.24 -5.03 2.29
C MET A 66 15.17 -3.51 2.05
N PHE A 67 14.21 -2.81 2.65
CA PHE A 67 13.95 -1.39 2.37
C PHE A 67 14.07 -0.51 3.62
N ASP A 68 14.79 -0.97 4.64
CA ASP A 68 15.04 -0.17 5.85
C ASP A 68 15.95 1.01 5.53
N SER A 69 15.36 2.04 4.92
CA SER A 69 15.95 3.36 4.80
C SER A 69 15.47 4.11 6.03
N GLY A 70 16.29 4.18 7.08
CA GLY A 70 16.07 4.96 8.31
C GLY A 70 15.97 6.47 8.09
N LYS A 71 15.22 6.90 7.07
CA LYS A 71 14.92 8.29 6.73
C LYS A 71 13.57 8.64 7.32
N GLU A 72 13.61 9.54 8.29
CA GLU A 72 12.49 10.23 8.88
C GLU A 72 11.52 10.74 7.78
N GLY A 73 10.24 10.35 7.86
CA GLY A 73 9.20 10.69 6.88
C GLY A 73 8.96 9.66 5.75
N THR A 74 9.69 8.53 5.74
CA THR A 74 9.42 7.39 4.85
C THR A 74 8.34 6.49 5.48
N PRO A 75 7.38 5.97 4.71
CA PRO A 75 6.38 5.03 5.24
C PRO A 75 7.09 3.77 5.70
N SER A 76 6.71 3.29 6.88
CA SER A 76 7.17 2.02 7.39
C SER A 76 6.52 0.91 6.56
N TRP A 77 7.34 0.23 5.78
CA TRP A 77 6.93 -1.01 5.16
C TRP A 77 7.05 -2.13 6.19
N LEU A 78 5.97 -2.88 6.38
CA LEU A 78 5.93 -4.05 7.24
C LEU A 78 5.72 -5.30 6.39
N CYS A 79 6.37 -6.39 6.79
CA CYS A 79 6.21 -7.73 6.25
C CYS A 79 5.32 -8.52 7.22
N LEU A 80 4.29 -9.15 6.67
CA LEU A 80 3.65 -10.31 7.27
C LEU A 80 4.32 -11.55 6.66
N PRO A 81 5.17 -12.28 7.42
CA PRO A 81 5.86 -13.45 6.92
C PRO A 81 4.89 -14.56 6.52
N GLU A 82 5.13 -15.22 5.39
CA GLU A 82 4.29 -16.38 4.97
C GLU A 82 4.32 -17.54 5.97
N GLU A 83 5.40 -17.65 6.75
CA GLU A 83 5.59 -18.68 7.78
C GLU A 83 4.88 -18.37 9.10
N ALA A 84 4.27 -17.18 9.23
CA ALA A 84 3.57 -16.80 10.45
C ALA A 84 2.33 -17.69 10.66
N PRO A 85 2.10 -18.26 11.85
CA PRO A 85 0.93 -19.10 12.11
C PRO A 85 -0.41 -18.38 11.91
N THR A 86 -0.42 -17.05 12.06
CA THR A 86 -1.60 -16.18 11.89
C THR A 86 -1.69 -15.57 10.50
N PHE A 87 -0.81 -15.97 9.56
CA PHE A 87 -0.68 -15.32 8.25
C PHE A 87 -2.01 -15.12 7.53
N GLU A 88 -2.82 -16.16 7.39
CA GLU A 88 -4.09 -16.07 6.65
C GLU A 88 -5.09 -15.15 7.34
N SER A 89 -5.27 -15.28 8.65
CA SER A 89 -6.20 -14.46 9.44
C SER A 89 -5.79 -12.98 9.44
N ASP A 90 -4.51 -12.70 9.64
CA ASP A 90 -3.97 -11.34 9.64
C ASP A 90 -4.07 -10.74 8.22
N ALA A 91 -3.75 -11.51 7.18
CA ALA A 91 -3.85 -11.06 5.80
C ALA A 91 -5.29 -10.72 5.40
N LEU A 92 -6.28 -11.54 5.80
CA LEU A 92 -7.69 -11.26 5.56
C LEU A 92 -8.14 -9.96 6.25
N THR A 93 -7.75 -9.79 7.52
CA THR A 93 -8.09 -8.57 8.29
C THR A 93 -7.47 -7.32 7.66
N ILE A 94 -6.21 -7.40 7.23
CA ILE A 94 -5.53 -6.33 6.51
C ILE A 94 -6.25 -6.01 5.18
N VAL A 95 -6.67 -7.03 4.44
CA VAL A 95 -7.43 -6.86 3.19
C VAL A 95 -8.77 -6.18 3.47
N ASP A 96 -9.45 -6.52 4.56
CA ASP A 96 -10.69 -5.86 4.97
C ASP A 96 -10.49 -4.38 5.27
N TYR A 97 -9.40 -4.00 5.96
CA TYR A 97 -9.03 -2.60 6.15
C TYR A 97 -8.72 -1.87 4.84
N VAL A 98 -8.05 -2.52 3.91
CA VAL A 98 -7.81 -1.99 2.56
C VAL A 98 -9.12 -1.80 1.80
N ILE A 99 -10.06 -2.75 1.91
CA ILE A 99 -11.39 -2.66 1.29
C ILE A 99 -12.20 -1.52 1.90
N ALA A 100 -12.15 -1.36 3.21
CA ALA A 100 -12.76 -0.25 3.96
C ALA A 100 -12.09 1.11 3.67
N ARG A 101 -10.97 1.14 2.94
CA ARG A 101 -10.16 2.33 2.65
C ARG A 101 -9.65 3.03 3.91
N ASP A 102 -9.26 2.25 4.90
CA ASP A 102 -8.63 2.75 6.12
C ASP A 102 -7.46 3.70 5.77
N ALA A 103 -7.44 4.87 6.42
CA ALA A 103 -6.45 5.91 6.16
C ALA A 103 -5.04 5.52 6.62
N ARG A 104 -4.92 4.60 7.60
CA ARG A 104 -3.67 4.06 8.13
C ARG A 104 -2.89 3.26 7.08
N PHE A 105 -3.61 2.66 6.11
CA PHE A 105 -3.04 1.82 5.06
C PHE A 105 -2.92 2.55 3.71
N GLY A 106 -1.82 2.25 3.03
CA GLY A 106 -1.59 2.67 1.66
C GLY A 106 -0.96 4.05 1.51
N LYS A 107 -0.13 4.23 0.49
CA LYS A 107 0.42 5.56 0.12
C LYS A 107 0.27 5.83 -1.36
N VAL A 108 0.07 7.09 -1.73
CA VAL A 108 0.17 7.51 -3.13
C VAL A 108 1.65 7.69 -3.49
N PRO A 109 2.22 6.92 -4.44
CA PRO A 109 3.61 7.08 -4.83
C PRO A 109 3.90 8.49 -5.35
N LEU A 110 5.10 8.99 -5.07
CA LEU A 110 5.52 10.35 -5.48
C LEU A 110 5.44 10.56 -7.00
N SER A 111 5.71 9.53 -7.80
CA SER A 111 5.58 9.53 -9.26
C SER A 111 4.13 9.74 -9.73
N SER A 112 3.15 9.25 -8.96
CA SER A 112 1.72 9.43 -9.22
C SER A 112 1.25 10.84 -8.80
N ARG A 113 1.83 11.42 -7.75
CA ARG A 113 1.53 12.79 -7.27
C ARG A 113 1.73 13.86 -8.35
N LYS A 114 2.73 13.71 -9.23
CA LYS A 114 2.96 14.60 -10.38
C LYS A 114 1.86 14.51 -11.44
N LYS A 115 1.24 13.33 -11.65
CA LYS A 115 0.12 13.14 -12.60
C LYS A 115 -1.17 13.78 -12.07
N THR A 116 -1.44 13.68 -10.77
CA THR A 116 -2.64 14.26 -10.12
C THR A 116 -2.62 15.79 -10.12
N ALA A 117 -1.45 16.42 -9.93
CA ALA A 117 -1.29 17.88 -10.05
C ALA A 117 -1.60 18.39 -11.48
N LYS A 118 -1.21 17.64 -12.51
CA LYS A 118 -1.53 17.95 -13.92
C LYS A 118 -3.02 17.78 -14.23
N LYS A 119 -3.69 16.76 -13.66
CA LYS A 119 -5.15 16.56 -13.80
C LYS A 119 -5.97 17.65 -13.10
N LYS A 120 -5.61 18.07 -11.87
CA LYS A 120 -6.28 19.19 -11.17
C LYS A 120 -6.12 20.53 -11.91
N LYS A 121 -4.94 20.82 -12.48
CA LYS A 121 -4.73 22.03 -13.32
C LYS A 121 -5.56 22.01 -14.62
N ARG A 122 -5.73 20.84 -15.28
CA ARG A 122 -6.58 20.71 -16.48
C ARG A 122 -8.07 20.87 -16.19
N LYS A 123 -8.58 20.40 -15.04
CA LYS A 123 -9.98 20.60 -14.64
C LYS A 123 -10.28 22.08 -14.32
N LYS A 124 -9.40 22.78 -13.59
CA LYS A 124 -9.57 24.24 -13.32
C LYS A 124 -9.59 25.09 -14.60
N LYS A 125 -8.72 24.81 -15.59
CA LYS A 125 -8.74 25.53 -16.88
C LYS A 125 -10.03 25.33 -17.69
N LYS A 126 -10.68 24.16 -17.63
CA LYS A 126 -11.97 23.93 -18.31
C LYS A 126 -13.14 24.64 -17.64
N VAL A 127 -13.15 24.74 -16.31
CA VAL A 127 -14.21 25.46 -15.56
C VAL A 127 -14.15 26.97 -15.80
N VAL A 128 -12.93 27.55 -15.85
CA VAL A 128 -12.75 28.99 -16.13
C VAL A 128 -13.17 29.36 -17.57
N ARG A 129 -12.99 28.46 -18.54
CA ARG A 129 -13.30 28.72 -19.96
C ARG A 129 -14.78 28.54 -20.31
N LYS A 130 -15.61 27.98 -19.43
CA LYS A 130 -17.07 27.82 -19.62
C LYS A 130 -17.90 28.92 -18.92
N LYS A 131 -17.23 29.91 -18.31
CA LYS A 131 -17.84 31.03 -17.58
C LYS A 131 -17.61 32.39 -18.25
N ARG A 132 -17.24 32.38 -19.53
CA ARG A 132 -17.06 33.56 -20.39
C ARG A 132 -17.91 33.39 -21.63
#